data_AF-A0AAE7GW00-F1
#
_entry.id   AF-A0AAE7GW00-F1
#
_cell.length_a   1.000
_cell.length_b   1.000
_cell.length_c   1.000
_cell.angle_alpha   90.00
_cell.angle_beta   90.00
_cell.angle_gamma   90.00
#
_symmetry.space_group_name_H-M   'P 1'
#
loop_
_entity.id
_entity.type
_entity.pdbx_description
1 polymer ?
#
loop_
_entity_poly.entity_id
_entity_poly.type
_entity_poly.pdbx_seq_one_letter_code
_entity_poly.pdbx_strand_id
1 'polypeptide(L)'
;MGWERHNILTPKEPETLSLWRWIIAGLLSLLAGILFFVLHAKKYVLFLGEFNIWLVTLFPVVLWILLASLRGYLYSRALEEFEFLQKEILFAQSKWQLWGERSFVVLNSCVLLPDKITVAFLANQSKNLENQYGLVRRIDYLPQVKNQYHATTVLLNCISESLNVLPTAIPLHVTFITDAPPEMRRLLNVNFHSIWQASLPGRPQPSSVRVETQFPCYRLDVNLKNAEVRSDLVLVLQFNGQNSYSDGMAAFLLVSDDVARNYSLKGKCRLLRPMPLDKSCLTQDLTTFFTTQVCAKNTKAIVSDCQSIDSLNVQLYPMGHSYGAHWQVDNSVILEKYMGIPGPFSGWLCAGVASDMAQHYTDSYLAVSVQDEQSYICTVLPWSENEYDKPSVA
;
A
#
# COMPACT_ATOMS: atom_id res chain seq x y z
N MET A 1 9.60 8.02 0.84
CA MET A 1 8.52 8.23 1.84
C MET A 1 8.31 6.91 2.59
N GLY A 2 8.16 6.92 3.92
CA GLY A 2 7.85 5.71 4.71
C GLY A 2 6.34 5.49 4.83
N TRP A 3 5.89 4.55 5.67
CA TRP A 3 4.47 4.40 6.03
C TRP A 3 4.00 5.41 7.09
N GLU A 4 4.94 6.14 7.70
CA GLU A 4 4.66 7.21 8.66
C GLU A 4 4.03 8.41 7.95
N ARG A 5 2.71 8.51 8.06
CA ARG A 5 1.92 9.61 7.53
C ARG A 5 1.42 10.47 8.68
N HIS A 6 1.76 11.75 8.65
CA HIS A 6 1.25 12.73 9.61
C HIS A 6 -0.17 13.15 9.20
N ASN A 7 -1.04 13.32 10.20
CA ASN A 7 -2.38 13.82 9.97
C ASN A 7 -2.30 15.23 9.40
N ILE A 8 -2.90 15.40 8.23
CA ILE A 8 -3.02 16.70 7.59
C ILE A 8 -4.15 17.44 8.32
N LEU A 9 -3.83 18.57 8.95
CA LEU A 9 -4.83 19.44 9.54
C LEU A 9 -5.70 20.02 8.41
N THR A 10 -6.98 19.70 8.41
CA THR A 10 -7.93 20.26 7.44
C THR A 10 -8.12 21.75 7.73
N PRO A 11 -7.86 22.65 6.75
CA PRO A 11 -8.04 24.07 6.96
C PRO A 11 -9.52 24.36 7.25
N LYS A 12 -9.78 25.32 8.14
CA LYS A 12 -11.14 25.76 8.46
C LYS A 12 -11.67 26.62 7.32
N GLU A 13 -12.88 26.33 6.86
CA GLU A 13 -13.55 27.12 5.82
C GLU A 13 -13.73 28.58 6.32
N PRO A 14 -13.44 29.60 5.47
CA PRO A 14 -13.64 30.98 5.84
C PRO A 14 -15.13 31.27 6.06
N GLU A 15 -15.44 32.07 7.07
CA GLU A 15 -16.83 32.45 7.34
C GLU A 15 -17.45 33.13 6.11
N THR A 16 -18.52 32.54 5.60
CA THR A 16 -19.20 32.99 4.39
C THR A 16 -19.59 34.46 4.50
N LEU A 17 -19.29 35.23 3.46
CA LEU A 17 -19.69 36.62 3.40
C LEU A 17 -21.20 36.70 3.14
N SER A 18 -21.99 37.01 4.17
CA SER A 18 -23.44 37.12 4.04
C SER A 18 -23.81 38.36 3.23
N LEU A 19 -23.87 38.23 1.90
CA LEU A 19 -24.12 39.32 0.96
C LEU A 19 -25.36 40.15 1.32
N TRP A 20 -26.43 39.47 1.74
CA TRP A 20 -27.68 40.12 2.13
C TRP A 20 -27.54 41.09 3.32
N ARG A 21 -26.72 40.75 4.34
CA ARG A 21 -26.51 41.64 5.49
C ARG A 21 -25.78 42.93 5.08
N TRP A 22 -24.84 42.81 4.13
CA TRP A 22 -24.11 43.97 3.59
C TRP A 22 -24.98 44.83 2.70
N ILE A 23 -25.90 44.24 1.93
CA ILE A 23 -26.91 44.96 1.14
C ILE A 23 -27.85 45.74 2.05
N ILE A 24 -28.37 45.13 3.12
CA ILE A 24 -29.22 45.81 4.12
C ILE A 24 -28.45 46.97 4.77
N ALA A 25 -27.20 46.74 5.18
CA ALA A 25 -26.36 47.79 5.74
C ALA A 25 -26.15 48.96 4.77
N GLY A 26 -26.02 48.67 3.46
CA GLY A 26 -25.92 49.69 2.42
C GLY A 26 -27.20 50.50 2.28
N LEU A 27 -28.36 49.84 2.32
CA LEU A 27 -29.67 50.51 2.28
C LEU A 27 -29.87 51.42 3.52
N LEU A 28 -29.51 50.94 4.71
CA LEU A 28 -29.53 51.73 5.94
C LEU A 28 -28.57 52.94 5.87
N SER A 29 -27.38 52.75 5.31
CA SER A 29 -26.40 53.81 5.12
C SER A 29 -26.92 54.90 4.17
N LEU A 30 -27.61 54.51 3.09
CA LEU A 30 -28.24 55.44 2.15
C LEU A 30 -29.37 56.24 2.82
N LEU A 31 -30.21 55.59 3.62
CA LEU A 31 -31.25 56.26 4.43
C LEU A 31 -30.64 57.25 5.43
N ALA A 32 -29.54 56.88 6.09
CA ALA A 32 -28.81 57.77 6.99
C ALA A 32 -28.22 58.98 6.26
N GLY A 33 -27.68 58.79 5.05
CA GLY A 33 -27.21 59.88 4.19
C GLY A 33 -28.34 60.87 3.83
N ILE A 34 -29.53 60.37 3.47
CA ILE A 34 -30.72 61.20 3.20
C ILE A 34 -31.13 61.96 4.46
N LEU A 35 -31.14 61.31 5.62
CA LEU A 35 -31.49 61.95 6.89
C LEU A 35 -30.50 63.07 7.24
N PHE A 36 -29.20 62.82 7.08
CA PHE A 36 -28.17 63.84 7.30
C PHE A 36 -28.31 65.02 6.33
N PHE A 37 -28.74 64.79 5.09
CA PHE A 37 -29.01 65.86 4.13
C PHE A 37 -30.14 66.75 4.62
N VAL A 38 -31.25 66.16 5.06
CA VAL A 38 -32.42 66.90 5.56
C VAL A 38 -32.08 67.67 6.84
N LEU A 39 -31.33 67.07 7.76
CA LEU A 39 -30.91 67.70 9.02
C LEU A 39 -29.97 68.89 8.78
N HIS A 40 -29.02 68.76 7.85
CA HIS A 40 -28.10 69.82 7.45
C HIS A 40 -28.83 70.96 6.72
N ALA A 41 -29.65 70.63 5.72
CA ALA A 41 -30.41 71.61 4.94
C ALA A 41 -31.39 72.44 5.80
N LYS A 42 -31.99 71.83 6.82
CA LYS A 42 -32.89 72.51 7.77
C LYS A 42 -32.17 73.18 8.96
N LYS A 43 -30.83 73.09 9.04
CA LYS A 43 -29.99 73.64 10.13
C LYS A 43 -30.43 73.21 11.54
N TYR A 44 -31.00 72.01 11.68
CA TYR A 44 -31.49 71.53 12.98
C TYR A 44 -30.38 71.25 13.99
N VAL A 45 -29.14 71.05 13.52
CA VAL A 45 -27.97 70.77 14.35
C VAL A 45 -26.89 71.80 14.04
N LEU A 46 -26.60 72.67 15.00
CA LEU A 46 -25.64 73.79 14.85
C LEU A 46 -24.24 73.31 14.42
N PHE A 47 -23.78 72.16 14.91
CA PHE A 47 -22.44 71.61 14.65
C PHE A 47 -22.25 71.06 13.23
N LEU A 48 -23.31 70.56 12.59
CA LEU A 48 -23.23 69.98 11.23
C LEU A 48 -23.14 71.08 10.15
N GLY A 49 -23.61 72.30 10.45
CA GLY A 49 -23.66 73.42 9.50
C GLY A 49 -22.30 74.01 9.14
N GLU A 50 -21.25 73.74 9.91
CA GLU A 50 -19.87 74.20 9.63
C GLU A 50 -19.18 73.40 8.53
N PHE A 51 -19.69 72.20 8.23
CA PHE A 51 -19.13 71.29 7.24
C PHE A 51 -19.89 71.35 5.91
N ASN A 52 -19.20 71.02 4.81
CA ASN A 52 -19.81 70.93 3.48
C ASN A 52 -20.92 69.87 3.45
N ILE A 53 -22.10 70.26 2.97
CA ILE A 53 -23.31 69.42 2.87
C ILE A 53 -23.07 68.09 2.15
N TRP A 54 -22.29 68.10 1.07
CA TRP A 54 -21.97 66.89 0.30
C TRP A 54 -21.11 65.91 1.09
N LEU A 55 -20.19 66.44 1.89
CA LEU A 55 -19.25 65.66 2.69
C LEU A 55 -20.00 64.93 3.81
N VAL A 56 -20.90 65.65 4.51
CA VAL A 56 -21.75 65.11 5.59
C VAL A 56 -22.70 64.02 5.09
N THR A 57 -23.22 64.17 3.87
CA THR A 57 -24.25 63.28 3.32
C THR A 57 -23.69 62.05 2.64
N LEU A 58 -22.54 62.15 1.98
CA LEU A 58 -21.87 61.01 1.35
C LEU A 58 -21.10 60.17 2.36
N PHE A 59 -20.72 60.71 3.52
CA PHE A 59 -19.87 60.03 4.49
C PHE A 59 -20.36 58.63 4.89
N PRO A 60 -21.64 58.39 5.25
CA PRO A 60 -22.11 57.06 5.61
C PRO A 60 -21.95 56.06 4.45
N VAL A 61 -22.25 56.50 3.22
CA VAL A 61 -22.21 55.66 2.02
C VAL A 61 -20.77 55.29 1.69
N VAL A 62 -19.86 56.27 1.72
CA VAL A 62 -18.42 56.03 1.50
C VAL A 62 -17.84 55.09 2.57
N LEU A 63 -18.19 55.31 3.84
CA LEU A 63 -17.76 54.44 4.94
C LEU A 63 -18.26 53.00 4.75
N TRP A 64 -19.52 52.82 4.35
CA TRP A 64 -20.06 51.50 4.04
C TRP A 64 -19.32 50.83 2.88
N ILE A 65 -19.04 51.55 1.79
CA ILE A 65 -18.26 51.02 0.65
C ILE A 65 -16.88 50.57 1.13
N LEU A 66 -16.16 51.40 1.89
CA LEU A 66 -14.82 51.06 2.39
C LEU A 66 -14.83 49.82 3.27
N LEU A 67 -15.77 49.72 4.21
CA LEU A 67 -15.91 48.55 5.09
C LEU A 67 -16.30 47.28 4.32
N ALA A 68 -17.20 47.40 3.34
CA ALA A 68 -17.61 46.28 2.49
C ALA A 68 -16.45 45.81 1.61
N SER A 69 -15.70 46.73 0.99
CA SER A 69 -14.50 46.42 0.20
C SER A 69 -13.41 45.79 1.05
N LEU A 70 -13.15 46.30 2.26
CA LEU A 70 -12.17 45.72 3.18
C LEU A 70 -12.57 44.31 3.62
N ARG A 71 -13.84 44.11 3.99
CA ARG A 71 -14.34 42.77 4.36
C ARG A 71 -14.27 41.81 3.18
N GLY A 72 -14.63 42.27 1.99
CA GLY A 72 -14.52 41.52 0.74
C GLY A 72 -13.09 41.10 0.44
N TYR A 73 -12.13 42.04 0.57
CA TYR A 73 -10.70 41.75 0.41
C TYR A 73 -10.19 40.72 1.42
N LEU A 74 -10.53 40.87 2.71
CA LEU A 74 -10.14 39.91 3.76
C LEU A 74 -10.75 38.52 3.53
N TYR A 75 -12.00 38.46 3.08
CA TYR A 75 -12.65 37.19 2.73
C TYR A 75 -12.03 36.54 1.49
N SER A 76 -11.78 37.31 0.42
CA SER A 76 -11.14 36.82 -0.81
C SER A 76 -9.77 36.22 -0.50
N ARG A 77 -8.95 36.92 0.29
CA ARG A 77 -7.64 36.41 0.71
C ARG A 77 -7.76 35.12 1.54
N ALA A 78 -8.70 35.06 2.48
CA ALA A 78 -8.92 33.86 3.29
C ALA A 78 -9.45 32.68 2.44
N LEU A 79 -10.27 32.96 1.42
CA LEU A 79 -10.76 31.98 0.47
C LEU A 79 -9.62 31.46 -0.43
N GLU A 80 -8.78 32.34 -0.95
CA GLU A 80 -7.59 31.97 -1.74
C GLU A 80 -6.63 31.07 -0.95
N GLU A 81 -6.37 31.41 0.32
CA GLU A 81 -5.53 30.60 1.21
C GLU A 81 -6.16 29.23 1.49
N PHE A 82 -7.47 29.19 1.77
CA PHE A 82 -8.19 27.94 1.96
C PHE A 82 -8.15 27.05 0.71
N GLU A 83 -8.43 27.61 -0.47
CA GLU A 83 -8.38 26.88 -1.74
C GLU A 83 -6.98 26.37 -2.06
N PHE A 84 -5.95 27.18 -1.80
CA PHE A 84 -4.56 26.79 -1.96
C PHE A 84 -4.23 25.58 -1.09
N LEU A 85 -4.56 25.64 0.21
CA LEU A 85 -4.33 24.54 1.15
C LEU A 85 -5.11 23.29 0.72
N GLN A 86 -6.37 23.40 0.30
CA GLN A 86 -7.13 22.26 -0.21
C GLN A 86 -6.46 21.60 -1.43
N LYS A 87 -5.97 22.40 -2.38
CA LYS A 87 -5.21 21.88 -3.53
C LYS A 87 -3.92 21.18 -3.11
N GLU A 88 -3.19 21.73 -2.15
CA GLU A 88 -1.97 21.12 -1.62
C GLU A 88 -2.25 19.79 -0.91
N ILE A 89 -3.34 19.71 -0.15
CA ILE A 89 -3.79 18.47 0.51
C ILE A 89 -4.12 17.39 -0.52
N LEU A 90 -4.88 17.73 -1.56
CA LEU A 90 -5.22 16.81 -2.64
C LEU A 90 -3.98 16.35 -3.41
N PHE A 91 -3.06 17.27 -3.68
CA PHE A 91 -1.78 16.96 -4.33
C PHE A 91 -0.93 16.01 -3.47
N ALA A 92 -0.78 16.32 -2.18
CA ALA A 92 -0.06 15.46 -1.23
C ALA A 92 -0.71 14.08 -1.14
N GLN A 93 -2.04 14.01 -1.04
CA GLN A 93 -2.81 12.76 -1.03
C GLN A 93 -2.55 11.94 -2.31
N SER A 94 -2.56 12.58 -3.48
CA SER A 94 -2.26 11.92 -4.76
C SER A 94 -0.83 11.39 -4.80
N LYS A 95 0.16 12.15 -4.32
CA LYS A 95 1.56 11.67 -4.23
C LYS A 95 1.71 10.51 -3.26
N TRP A 96 1.00 10.53 -2.13
CA TRP A 96 0.94 9.40 -1.21
C TRP A 96 0.33 8.16 -1.85
N GLN A 97 -0.75 8.31 -2.63
CA GLN A 97 -1.39 7.21 -3.35
C GLN A 97 -0.47 6.63 -4.43
N LEU A 98 0.13 7.48 -5.27
CA LEU A 98 1.11 7.04 -6.27
C LEU A 98 2.28 6.31 -5.64
N TRP A 99 2.77 6.81 -4.49
CA TRP A 99 3.82 6.13 -3.73
C TRP A 99 3.33 4.82 -3.13
N GLY A 100 2.08 4.76 -2.65
CA GLY A 100 1.42 3.55 -2.13
C GLY A 100 1.23 2.45 -3.15
N GLU A 101 0.96 2.84 -4.39
CA GLU A 101 0.72 1.96 -5.54
C GLU A 101 2.02 1.44 -6.19
N ARG A 102 3.19 1.95 -5.76
CA ARG A 102 4.48 1.35 -6.11
C ARG A 102 4.47 -0.11 -5.72
N SER A 103 4.98 -0.95 -6.63
CA SER A 103 4.85 -2.40 -6.53
C SER A 103 6.10 -3.12 -6.99
N PHE A 104 6.21 -4.36 -6.53
CA PHE A 104 7.09 -5.36 -7.08
C PHE A 104 6.34 -6.14 -8.14
N VAL A 105 6.90 -6.20 -9.33
CA VAL A 105 6.46 -7.13 -10.36
C VAL A 105 7.03 -8.50 -10.03
N VAL A 106 6.15 -9.46 -9.80
CA VAL A 106 6.51 -10.85 -9.60
C VAL A 106 6.70 -11.46 -10.98
N LEU A 107 7.94 -11.57 -11.45
CA LEU A 107 8.26 -12.19 -12.73
C LEU A 107 7.94 -13.68 -12.71
N ASN A 108 8.27 -14.34 -11.61
CA ASN A 108 7.85 -15.70 -11.33
C ASN A 108 7.79 -15.95 -9.82
N SER A 109 6.88 -16.83 -9.43
CA SER A 109 6.70 -17.35 -8.08
C SER A 109 6.49 -18.86 -8.14
N CYS A 110 6.98 -19.57 -7.15
CA CYS A 110 6.65 -20.97 -6.92
C CYS A 110 6.49 -21.18 -5.43
N VAL A 111 5.36 -21.77 -5.00
CA VAL A 111 5.12 -22.17 -3.62
C VAL A 111 4.95 -23.68 -3.57
N LEU A 112 5.70 -24.33 -2.69
CA LEU A 112 5.64 -25.75 -2.42
C LEU A 112 5.18 -25.93 -0.98
N LEU A 113 3.94 -26.37 -0.82
CA LEU A 113 3.32 -26.68 0.46
C LEU A 113 3.26 -28.21 0.66
N PRO A 114 3.04 -28.68 1.90
CA PRO A 114 2.71 -30.08 2.17
C PRO A 114 1.53 -30.57 1.32
N ASP A 115 1.42 -31.88 1.12
CA ASP A 115 0.30 -32.51 0.40
C ASP A 115 0.09 -32.04 -1.05
N LYS A 116 1.10 -31.40 -1.66
CA LYS A 116 1.06 -30.83 -3.02
C LYS A 116 -0.07 -29.82 -3.22
N ILE A 117 -0.43 -29.09 -2.17
CA ILE A 117 -1.45 -28.04 -2.27
C ILE A 117 -0.96 -26.94 -3.21
N THR A 118 -1.73 -26.70 -4.28
CA THR A 118 -1.54 -25.61 -5.23
C THR A 118 -2.84 -24.83 -5.39
N VAL A 119 -2.76 -23.59 -5.90
CA VAL A 119 -3.96 -22.80 -6.16
C VAL A 119 -4.91 -23.50 -7.14
N ALA A 120 -4.39 -24.13 -8.19
CA ALA A 120 -5.19 -24.91 -9.13
C ALA A 120 -5.87 -26.12 -8.47
N PHE A 121 -5.24 -26.73 -7.46
CA PHE A 121 -5.85 -27.79 -6.67
C PHE A 121 -6.98 -27.26 -5.77
N LEU A 122 -6.75 -26.13 -5.09
CA LEU A 122 -7.76 -25.46 -4.26
C LEU A 122 -8.98 -25.03 -5.08
N ALA A 123 -8.78 -24.54 -6.30
CA ALA A 123 -9.85 -24.15 -7.23
C ALA A 123 -10.83 -25.30 -7.50
N ASN A 124 -10.30 -26.52 -7.66
CA ASN A 124 -11.05 -27.67 -8.12
C ASN A 124 -11.61 -28.54 -6.98
N GLN A 125 -10.95 -28.57 -5.80
CA GLN A 125 -11.25 -29.57 -4.76
C GLN A 125 -11.37 -29.00 -3.33
N SER A 126 -11.45 -27.68 -3.15
CA SER A 126 -11.46 -27.04 -1.81
C SER A 126 -12.50 -27.56 -0.81
N LYS A 127 -13.65 -28.09 -1.26
CA LYS A 127 -14.72 -28.58 -0.38
C LYS A 127 -14.46 -29.98 0.22
N ASN A 128 -13.60 -30.78 -0.40
CA ASN A 128 -13.33 -32.16 0.01
C ASN A 128 -11.99 -32.32 0.75
N LEU A 129 -11.29 -31.21 0.99
CA LEU A 129 -10.02 -31.19 1.71
C LEU A 129 -10.25 -31.31 3.21
N GLU A 130 -9.57 -32.27 3.83
CA GLU A 130 -9.51 -32.37 5.28
C GLU A 130 -8.81 -31.15 5.88
N ASN A 131 -9.36 -30.68 6.99
CA ASN A 131 -8.83 -29.53 7.70
C ASN A 131 -7.53 -29.89 8.43
N GLN A 132 -6.46 -29.15 8.17
CA GLN A 132 -5.13 -29.38 8.74
C GLN A 132 -4.79 -28.43 9.92
N TYR A 133 -5.75 -27.62 10.42
CA TYR A 133 -5.49 -26.71 11.55
C TYR A 133 -4.82 -27.42 12.72
N GLY A 134 -3.77 -26.80 13.29
CA GLY A 134 -3.05 -27.35 14.43
C GLY A 134 -2.23 -28.61 14.14
N LEU A 135 -2.16 -29.10 12.90
CA LEU A 135 -1.36 -30.27 12.53
C LEU A 135 -0.02 -29.86 11.95
N VAL A 136 1.03 -30.61 12.29
CA VAL A 136 2.35 -30.45 11.70
C VAL A 136 2.44 -31.31 10.44
N ARG A 137 2.67 -30.67 9.29
CA ARG A 137 2.74 -31.31 7.97
C ARG A 137 4.15 -31.18 7.38
N ARG A 138 4.54 -32.16 6.57
CA ARG A 138 5.87 -32.23 5.92
C ARG A 138 5.74 -32.26 4.42
N ILE A 139 6.77 -31.77 3.73
CA ILE A 139 6.90 -31.95 2.29
C ILE A 139 7.58 -33.31 2.06
N ASP A 140 6.77 -34.36 1.97
CA ASP A 140 7.22 -35.76 1.82
C ASP A 140 7.26 -36.23 0.36
N TYR A 141 6.59 -35.54 -0.54
CA TYR A 141 6.50 -35.89 -1.96
C TYR A 141 7.72 -35.51 -2.80
N LEU A 142 8.74 -34.89 -2.19
CA LEU A 142 10.00 -34.51 -2.83
C LEU A 142 11.15 -35.34 -2.23
N PRO A 143 11.33 -36.62 -2.63
CA PRO A 143 12.33 -37.52 -2.03
C PRO A 143 13.78 -37.05 -2.21
N GLN A 144 14.02 -36.16 -3.18
CA GLN A 144 15.31 -35.51 -3.41
C GLN A 144 15.63 -34.46 -2.35
N VAL A 145 14.63 -33.87 -1.70
CA VAL A 145 14.82 -32.79 -0.72
C VAL A 145 15.20 -33.41 0.63
N LYS A 146 16.50 -33.68 0.80
CA LYS A 146 17.07 -34.20 2.05
C LYS A 146 17.71 -33.13 2.92
N ASN A 147 18.02 -31.98 2.33
CA ASN A 147 18.69 -30.86 2.98
C ASN A 147 18.43 -29.56 2.20
N GLN A 148 18.95 -28.43 2.70
CA GLN A 148 18.75 -27.11 2.09
C GLN A 148 19.29 -27.00 0.67
N TYR A 149 20.36 -27.74 0.34
CA TYR A 149 20.96 -27.69 -0.98
C TYR A 149 20.00 -28.26 -2.02
N HIS A 150 19.46 -29.45 -1.76
CA HIS A 150 18.49 -30.06 -2.66
C HIS A 150 17.20 -29.23 -2.73
N ALA A 151 16.75 -28.66 -1.61
CA ALA A 151 15.62 -27.72 -1.60
C ALA A 151 15.89 -26.52 -2.52
N THR A 152 17.08 -25.94 -2.43
CA THR A 152 17.52 -24.82 -3.28
C THR A 152 17.54 -25.21 -4.75
N THR A 153 18.11 -26.37 -5.10
CA THR A 153 18.11 -26.88 -6.48
C THR A 153 16.68 -27.03 -7.01
N VAL A 154 15.76 -27.61 -6.23
CA VAL A 154 14.35 -27.76 -6.62
C VAL A 154 13.72 -26.39 -6.90
N LEU A 155 13.87 -25.44 -5.99
CA LEU A 155 13.32 -24.09 -6.16
C LEU A 155 13.90 -23.36 -7.37
N LEU A 156 15.22 -23.40 -7.57
CA LEU A 156 15.87 -22.79 -8.73
C LEU A 156 15.36 -23.41 -10.05
N ASN A 157 15.18 -24.73 -10.07
CA ASN A 157 14.65 -25.42 -11.24
C ASN A 157 13.20 -24.99 -11.54
N CYS A 158 12.36 -24.79 -10.52
CA CYS A 158 10.97 -24.34 -10.67
C CYS A 158 10.84 -22.96 -11.34
N ILE A 159 11.82 -22.07 -11.17
CA ILE A 159 11.81 -20.72 -11.76
C ILE A 159 12.89 -20.53 -12.84
N SER A 160 13.53 -21.62 -13.28
CA SER A 160 14.71 -21.59 -14.15
C SER A 160 14.45 -20.89 -15.49
N GLU A 161 13.27 -21.08 -16.09
CA GLU A 161 12.87 -20.43 -17.33
C GLU A 161 12.87 -18.91 -17.19
N SER A 162 12.21 -18.38 -16.16
CA SER A 162 12.15 -16.93 -15.92
C SER A 162 13.49 -16.35 -15.51
N LEU A 163 14.31 -17.12 -14.79
CA LEU A 163 15.70 -16.74 -14.56
C LEU A 163 16.42 -16.63 -15.90
N ASN A 164 16.37 -17.63 -16.78
CA ASN A 164 17.08 -17.59 -18.07
C ASN A 164 16.67 -16.42 -18.97
N VAL A 165 15.39 -16.01 -18.94
CA VAL A 165 14.88 -14.87 -19.72
C VAL A 165 15.26 -13.52 -19.11
N LEU A 166 15.55 -13.45 -17.81
CA LEU A 166 15.90 -12.19 -17.14
C LEU A 166 17.19 -11.60 -17.74
N PRO A 167 17.18 -10.35 -18.24
CA PRO A 167 18.33 -9.71 -18.86
C PRO A 167 19.55 -9.66 -17.93
N THR A 168 20.73 -10.00 -18.46
CA THR A 168 22.00 -9.97 -17.71
C THR A 168 22.47 -8.56 -17.34
N ALA A 169 21.89 -7.53 -17.96
CA ALA A 169 22.14 -6.14 -17.62
C ALA A 169 21.54 -5.74 -16.26
N ILE A 170 20.55 -6.49 -15.75
CA ILE A 170 19.93 -6.25 -14.45
C ILE A 170 20.68 -7.08 -13.39
N PRO A 171 21.35 -6.45 -12.40
CA PRO A 171 21.98 -7.16 -11.29
C PRO A 171 20.98 -8.07 -10.56
N LEU A 172 21.38 -9.32 -10.31
CA LEU A 172 20.59 -10.28 -9.56
C LEU A 172 21.10 -10.39 -8.13
N HIS A 173 20.22 -10.14 -7.16
CA HIS A 173 20.51 -10.29 -5.74
C HIS A 173 19.71 -11.45 -5.17
N VAL A 174 20.39 -12.40 -4.53
CA VAL A 174 19.76 -13.60 -3.95
C VAL A 174 19.67 -13.43 -2.43
N THR A 175 18.46 -13.63 -1.89
CA THR A 175 18.22 -13.67 -0.45
C THR A 175 17.60 -14.99 -0.06
N PHE A 176 18.33 -15.77 0.72
CA PHE A 176 17.81 -16.96 1.39
C PHE A 176 17.19 -16.57 2.72
N ILE A 177 16.00 -17.09 2.97
CA ILE A 177 15.30 -16.96 4.24
C ILE A 177 15.14 -18.35 4.80
N THR A 178 15.86 -18.66 5.87
CA THR A 178 15.87 -20.00 6.44
C THR A 178 16.06 -19.99 7.95
N ASP A 179 15.41 -20.95 8.61
CA ASP A 179 15.53 -21.18 10.05
C ASP A 179 16.63 -22.19 10.38
N ALA A 180 17.52 -22.48 9.42
CA ALA A 180 18.62 -23.41 9.62
C ALA A 180 19.60 -22.95 10.71
N PRO A 181 20.24 -23.92 11.41
CA PRO A 181 21.36 -23.64 12.29
C PRO A 181 22.50 -22.88 11.58
N PRO A 182 23.28 -22.07 12.32
CA PRO A 182 24.35 -21.24 11.74
C PRO A 182 25.34 -21.99 10.84
N GLU A 183 25.70 -23.22 11.20
CA GLU A 183 26.62 -24.04 10.41
C GLU A 183 26.06 -24.37 9.03
N MET A 184 24.79 -24.76 8.98
CA MET A 184 24.09 -25.09 7.75
C MET A 184 23.89 -23.86 6.86
N ARG A 185 23.62 -22.69 7.46
CA ARG A 185 23.57 -21.40 6.74
C ARG A 185 24.91 -21.01 6.12
N ARG A 186 26.01 -21.16 6.87
CA ARG A 186 27.36 -20.90 6.34
C ARG A 186 27.68 -21.81 5.17
N LEU A 187 27.34 -23.09 5.32
CA LEU A 187 27.49 -24.13 4.33
C LEU A 187 26.67 -23.85 3.05
N LEU A 188 25.42 -23.39 3.20
CA LEU A 188 24.58 -22.93 2.08
C LEU A 188 25.25 -21.78 1.32
N ASN A 189 25.77 -20.77 2.04
CA ASN A 189 26.42 -19.62 1.42
C ASN A 189 27.68 -20.02 0.63
N VAL A 190 28.52 -20.90 1.19
CA VAL A 190 29.75 -21.37 0.53
C VAL A 190 29.45 -22.19 -0.73
N ASN A 191 28.46 -23.08 -0.67
CA ASN A 191 28.16 -23.99 -1.77
C ASN A 191 27.16 -23.41 -2.79
N PHE A 192 26.57 -22.24 -2.52
CA PHE A 192 25.57 -21.67 -3.44
C PHE A 192 26.11 -21.48 -4.85
N HIS A 193 27.38 -21.08 -4.99
CA HIS A 193 28.02 -20.92 -6.30
C HIS A 193 27.97 -22.20 -7.15
N SER A 194 28.25 -23.36 -6.55
CA SER A 194 28.22 -24.64 -7.27
C SER A 194 26.80 -25.08 -7.59
N ILE A 195 25.84 -24.83 -6.69
CA ILE A 195 24.41 -25.09 -6.91
C ILE A 195 23.89 -24.24 -8.08
N TRP A 196 24.24 -22.95 -8.11
CA TRP A 196 23.87 -22.03 -9.17
C TRP A 196 24.37 -22.50 -10.54
N GLN A 197 25.65 -22.87 -10.64
CA GLN A 197 26.23 -23.37 -11.89
C GLN A 197 25.60 -24.69 -12.36
N ALA A 198 25.27 -25.58 -11.41
CA ALA A 198 24.62 -26.85 -11.72
C ALA A 198 23.17 -26.68 -12.20
N SER A 199 22.41 -25.78 -11.57
CA SER A 199 21.01 -25.51 -11.93
C SER A 199 20.86 -24.63 -13.18
N LEU A 200 21.75 -23.66 -13.39
CA LEU A 200 21.65 -22.64 -14.44
C LEU A 200 22.99 -22.53 -15.20
N PRO A 201 23.36 -23.56 -15.99
CA PRO A 201 24.61 -23.55 -16.72
C PRO A 201 24.63 -22.39 -17.73
N GLY A 202 25.70 -21.58 -17.71
CA GLY A 202 25.87 -20.45 -18.62
C GLY A 202 25.29 -19.13 -18.12
N ARG A 203 24.55 -19.11 -17.01
CA ARG A 203 24.07 -17.86 -16.40
C ARG A 203 25.17 -17.20 -15.55
N PRO A 204 25.38 -15.88 -15.64
CA PRO A 204 26.30 -15.18 -14.75
C PRO A 204 25.96 -15.41 -13.28
N GLN A 205 26.97 -15.35 -12.41
CA GLN A 205 26.77 -15.43 -10.98
C GLN A 205 25.97 -14.24 -10.48
N PRO A 206 25.11 -14.41 -9.45
CA PRO A 206 24.41 -13.30 -8.85
C PRO A 206 25.37 -12.28 -8.24
N SER A 207 24.99 -11.01 -8.28
CA SER A 207 25.80 -9.89 -7.77
C SER A 207 25.97 -9.94 -6.26
N SER A 208 25.00 -10.49 -5.53
CA SER A 208 25.14 -10.76 -4.09
C SER A 208 24.29 -11.92 -3.64
N VAL A 209 24.73 -12.62 -2.60
CA VAL A 209 23.99 -13.71 -1.96
C VAL A 209 23.96 -13.45 -0.45
N ARG A 210 22.77 -13.48 0.14
CA ARG A 210 22.56 -13.28 1.58
C ARG A 210 21.76 -14.44 2.15
N VAL A 211 22.07 -14.83 3.39
CA VAL A 211 21.34 -15.87 4.12
C VAL A 211 20.87 -15.30 5.44
N GLU A 212 19.57 -15.07 5.55
CA GLU A 212 18.91 -14.38 6.66
C GLU A 212 18.03 -15.35 7.43
N THR A 213 17.95 -15.15 8.75
CA THR A 213 16.99 -15.87 9.63
C THR A 213 15.69 -15.10 9.81
N GLN A 214 15.69 -13.81 9.47
CA GLN A 214 14.52 -12.94 9.52
C GLN A 214 14.56 -11.96 8.34
N PHE A 215 13.57 -12.06 7.47
CA PHE A 215 13.40 -11.12 6.37
C PHE A 215 11.91 -10.97 6.09
N PRO A 216 11.17 -10.19 6.89
CA PRO A 216 9.73 -10.03 6.68
C PRO A 216 9.44 -9.36 5.33
N CYS A 217 8.30 -9.70 4.75
CA CYS A 217 7.90 -9.27 3.40
C CYS A 217 7.96 -7.74 3.22
N TYR A 218 7.60 -6.96 4.25
CA TYR A 218 7.66 -5.50 4.21
C TYR A 218 9.06 -4.90 4.06
N ARG A 219 10.15 -5.67 4.29
CA ARG A 219 11.52 -5.17 4.04
C ARG A 219 11.79 -4.91 2.57
N LEU A 220 10.99 -5.50 1.67
CA LEU A 220 11.04 -5.18 0.25
C LEU A 220 10.91 -3.67 -0.01
N ASP A 221 10.16 -2.93 0.81
CA ASP A 221 10.00 -1.47 0.67
C ASP A 221 11.33 -0.70 0.56
N VAL A 222 12.40 -1.17 1.19
CA VAL A 222 13.73 -0.55 1.10
C VAL A 222 14.19 -0.46 -0.37
N ASN A 223 13.91 -1.47 -1.18
CA ASN A 223 14.32 -1.51 -2.58
C ASN A 223 13.51 -0.51 -3.41
N LEU A 224 12.22 -0.33 -3.13
CA LEU A 224 11.40 0.69 -3.80
C LEU A 224 11.89 2.11 -3.47
N LYS A 225 12.36 2.33 -2.24
CA LYS A 225 12.89 3.63 -1.80
C LYS A 225 14.20 4.01 -2.47
N ASN A 226 15.08 3.04 -2.69
CA ASN A 226 16.39 3.31 -3.27
C ASN A 226 16.37 3.48 -4.79
N ALA A 227 15.27 3.10 -5.46
CA ALA A 227 15.13 3.15 -6.93
C ALA A 227 16.31 2.51 -7.68
N GLU A 228 16.88 1.44 -7.10
CA GLU A 228 17.99 0.70 -7.70
C GLU A 228 17.50 -0.14 -8.89
N VAL A 229 18.22 -0.09 -10.01
CA VAL A 229 18.00 -1.05 -11.10
C VAL A 229 18.54 -2.40 -10.67
N ARG A 230 17.67 -3.25 -10.14
CA ARG A 230 18.00 -4.56 -9.60
C ARG A 230 16.86 -5.56 -9.76
N SER A 231 17.21 -6.83 -9.66
CA SER A 231 16.29 -7.96 -9.52
C SER A 231 16.61 -8.71 -8.24
N ASP A 232 15.56 -9.18 -7.56
CA ASP A 232 15.64 -9.88 -6.29
C ASP A 232 15.09 -11.30 -6.46
N LEU A 233 15.94 -12.28 -6.15
CA LEU A 233 15.53 -13.67 -5.99
C LEU A 233 15.44 -13.99 -4.50
N VAL A 234 14.22 -14.17 -4.00
CA VAL A 234 13.97 -14.58 -2.62
C VAL A 234 13.66 -16.07 -2.57
N LEU A 235 14.44 -16.82 -1.80
CA LEU A 235 14.30 -18.26 -1.61
C LEU A 235 13.96 -18.53 -0.15
N VAL A 236 12.75 -19.05 0.08
CA VAL A 236 12.18 -19.32 1.39
C VAL A 236 12.29 -20.80 1.69
N LEU A 237 12.94 -21.12 2.80
CA LEU A 237 13.32 -22.46 3.21
C LEU A 237 12.89 -22.69 4.67
N GLN A 238 11.65 -23.13 4.86
CA GLN A 238 11.02 -23.43 6.15
C GLN A 238 10.87 -24.95 6.32
N PHE A 239 11.80 -25.60 7.02
CA PHE A 239 11.75 -27.07 7.21
C PHE A 239 12.49 -27.57 8.47
N ASN A 240 13.11 -26.69 9.26
CA ASN A 240 13.82 -27.14 10.48
C ASN A 240 12.96 -27.09 11.74
N GLY A 241 11.63 -26.88 11.58
CA GLY A 241 10.70 -26.72 12.69
C GLY A 241 10.40 -27.98 13.47
N GLN A 242 10.68 -29.16 12.90
CA GLN A 242 10.28 -30.44 13.50
C GLN A 242 8.82 -30.32 13.99
N ASN A 243 8.49 -30.85 15.16
CA ASN A 243 7.10 -30.88 15.64
C ASN A 243 6.52 -29.51 16.04
N SER A 244 7.22 -28.39 15.80
CA SER A 244 6.74 -27.05 16.15
C SER A 244 5.89 -26.41 15.05
N TYR A 245 6.19 -26.66 13.78
CA TYR A 245 5.47 -26.07 12.65
C TYR A 245 5.60 -26.91 11.37
N SER A 246 4.77 -26.61 10.37
CA SER A 246 4.74 -27.31 9.07
C SER A 246 5.73 -26.78 8.04
N ASP A 247 6.25 -27.68 7.21
CA ASP A 247 7.21 -27.32 6.17
C ASP A 247 6.59 -26.39 5.11
N GLY A 248 7.42 -25.57 4.48
CA GLY A 248 7.04 -24.73 3.36
C GLY A 248 8.25 -24.23 2.60
N MET A 249 8.15 -24.16 1.28
CA MET A 249 9.19 -23.58 0.44
C MET A 249 8.59 -22.63 -0.57
N ALA A 250 9.32 -21.56 -0.89
CA ALA A 250 8.91 -20.67 -1.96
C ALA A 250 10.10 -20.03 -2.67
N ALA A 251 9.90 -19.68 -3.92
CA ALA A 251 10.83 -18.87 -4.70
C ALA A 251 10.06 -17.69 -5.30
N PHE A 252 10.66 -16.49 -5.22
CA PHE A 252 10.15 -15.28 -5.85
C PHE A 252 11.24 -14.64 -6.66
N LEU A 253 10.97 -14.39 -7.94
CA LEU A 253 11.79 -13.52 -8.78
C LEU A 253 11.06 -12.19 -8.94
N LEU A 254 11.62 -11.15 -8.35
CA LEU A 254 11.01 -9.84 -8.20
C LEU A 254 11.85 -8.76 -8.88
N VAL A 255 11.17 -7.76 -9.44
CA VAL A 255 11.77 -6.49 -9.85
C VAL A 255 10.83 -5.36 -9.43
N SER A 256 11.33 -4.14 -9.27
CA SER A 256 10.43 -3.00 -9.10
C SER A 256 9.64 -2.72 -10.40
N ASP A 257 8.49 -2.08 -10.25
CA ASP A 257 7.60 -1.67 -11.34
C ASP A 257 8.28 -0.77 -12.39
N ASP A 258 9.21 0.10 -11.99
CA ASP A 258 10.01 0.92 -12.91
C ASP A 258 11.03 0.09 -13.70
N VAL A 259 11.69 -0.87 -13.08
CA VAL A 259 12.62 -1.78 -13.77
C VAL A 259 11.86 -2.67 -14.75
N ALA A 260 10.72 -3.22 -14.34
CA ALA A 260 9.87 -4.00 -15.24
C ALA A 260 9.45 -3.19 -16.46
N ARG A 261 9.05 -1.92 -16.27
CA ARG A 261 8.68 -1.01 -17.37
C ARG A 261 9.87 -0.72 -18.29
N ASN A 262 11.01 -0.33 -17.73
CA ASN A 262 12.20 0.07 -18.49
C ASN A 262 12.78 -1.06 -19.34
N TYR A 263 12.62 -2.31 -18.89
CA TYR A 263 13.09 -3.50 -19.60
C TYR A 263 11.94 -4.30 -20.27
N SER A 264 10.72 -3.76 -20.29
CA SER A 264 9.52 -4.40 -20.86
C SER A 264 9.30 -5.85 -20.37
N LEU A 265 9.56 -6.09 -19.09
CA LEU A 265 9.43 -7.41 -18.47
C LEU A 265 7.95 -7.70 -18.16
N LYS A 266 7.49 -8.91 -18.52
CA LYS A 266 6.16 -9.39 -18.17
C LYS A 266 6.18 -10.12 -16.84
N GLY A 267 5.23 -9.79 -15.96
CA GLY A 267 5.05 -10.45 -14.67
C GLY A 267 3.85 -11.38 -14.62
N LYS A 268 3.78 -12.19 -13.55
CA LYS A 268 2.59 -12.97 -13.15
C LYS A 268 1.55 -12.10 -12.46
N CYS A 269 2.01 -11.21 -11.58
CA CYS A 269 1.19 -10.33 -10.77
C CYS A 269 2.03 -9.15 -10.25
N ARG A 270 1.40 -8.26 -9.50
CA ARG A 270 2.05 -7.17 -8.79
C ARG A 270 1.78 -7.28 -7.30
N LEU A 271 2.85 -7.32 -6.53
CA LEU A 271 2.82 -7.22 -5.09
C LEU A 271 3.04 -5.75 -4.74
N LEU A 272 1.99 -5.03 -4.31
CA LEU A 272 2.15 -3.65 -3.89
C LEU A 272 3.05 -3.59 -2.64
N ARG A 273 3.53 -2.40 -2.30
CA ARG A 273 4.35 -2.24 -1.10
C ARG A 273 3.65 -2.87 0.12
N PRO A 274 4.27 -3.84 0.81
CA PRO A 274 3.68 -4.36 2.04
C PRO A 274 3.82 -3.33 3.17
N MET A 275 2.78 -3.20 3.99
CA MET A 275 2.75 -2.35 5.18
C MET A 275 2.89 -3.21 6.43
N PRO A 276 3.89 -2.96 7.31
CA PRO A 276 3.92 -3.61 8.61
C PRO A 276 2.68 -3.19 9.42
N LEU A 277 2.14 -4.11 10.19
CA LEU A 277 1.00 -3.85 11.08
C LEU A 277 1.47 -3.86 12.53
N ASP A 278 1.18 -2.79 13.26
CA ASP A 278 1.30 -2.73 14.72
C ASP A 278 -0.07 -3.05 15.35
N LYS A 279 -0.13 -4.16 16.10
CA LYS A 279 -1.34 -4.59 16.80
C LYS A 279 -1.84 -3.55 17.81
N SER A 280 -0.97 -2.69 18.33
CA SER A 280 -1.33 -1.62 19.28
C SER A 280 -1.97 -0.39 18.62
N CYS A 281 -1.66 -0.14 17.35
CA CYS A 281 -2.11 1.03 16.59
C CYS A 281 -2.96 0.66 15.35
N LEU A 282 -3.58 -0.53 15.37
CA LEU A 282 -4.19 -1.14 14.18
C LEU A 282 -5.19 -0.24 13.44
N THR A 283 -6.07 0.49 14.14
CA THR A 283 -7.04 1.40 13.50
C THR A 283 -6.36 2.49 12.66
N GLN A 284 -5.26 3.05 13.18
CA GLN A 284 -4.48 4.07 12.48
C GLN A 284 -3.72 3.47 11.28
N ASP A 285 -3.17 2.28 11.46
CA ASP A 285 -2.47 1.55 10.40
C ASP A 285 -3.40 1.20 9.24
N LEU A 286 -4.58 0.64 9.54
CA LEU A 286 -5.58 0.32 8.54
C LEU A 286 -6.11 1.57 7.83
N THR A 287 -6.33 2.67 8.57
CA THR A 287 -6.68 3.96 7.97
C THR A 287 -5.61 4.44 6.98
N THR A 288 -4.34 4.39 7.40
CA THR A 288 -3.21 4.77 6.54
C THR A 288 -3.15 3.86 5.32
N PHE A 289 -3.32 2.56 5.49
CA PHE A 289 -3.33 1.57 4.42
C PHE A 289 -4.43 1.85 3.40
N PHE A 290 -5.70 1.95 3.80
CA PHE A 290 -6.82 2.14 2.87
C PHE A 290 -6.87 3.51 2.20
N THR A 291 -6.28 4.54 2.83
CA THR A 291 -6.16 5.87 2.21
C THR A 291 -4.98 5.97 1.25
N THR A 292 -3.99 5.09 1.38
CA THR A 292 -2.75 5.11 0.59
C THR A 292 -2.79 4.08 -0.54
N GLN A 293 -3.19 2.83 -0.28
CA GLN A 293 -3.42 1.79 -1.30
C GLN A 293 -4.91 1.66 -1.58
N VAL A 294 -5.44 2.56 -2.41
CA VAL A 294 -6.88 2.66 -2.68
C VAL A 294 -7.42 1.40 -3.36
N CYS A 295 -6.60 0.75 -4.20
CA CYS A 295 -6.94 -0.51 -4.86
C CYS A 295 -7.23 -1.66 -3.89
N ALA A 296 -6.76 -1.60 -2.64
CA ALA A 296 -7.05 -2.60 -1.61
C ALA A 296 -8.57 -2.79 -1.39
N LYS A 297 -9.35 -1.72 -1.56
CA LYS A 297 -10.80 -1.70 -1.38
C LYS A 297 -11.55 -2.57 -2.41
N ASN A 298 -10.93 -2.79 -3.57
CA ASN A 298 -11.50 -3.53 -4.69
C ASN A 298 -11.01 -4.99 -4.72
N THR A 299 -10.30 -5.44 -3.69
CA THR A 299 -9.84 -6.82 -3.61
C THR A 299 -11.03 -7.78 -3.40
N LYS A 300 -10.98 -8.93 -4.05
CA LYS A 300 -12.04 -9.94 -4.03
C LYS A 300 -12.12 -10.66 -2.68
N ALA A 301 -10.95 -10.96 -2.10
CA ALA A 301 -10.85 -11.75 -0.89
C ALA A 301 -9.56 -11.46 -0.11
N ILE A 302 -9.56 -11.90 1.14
CA ILE A 302 -8.42 -11.87 2.04
C ILE A 302 -7.73 -13.24 2.03
N VAL A 303 -6.42 -13.25 1.87
CA VAL A 303 -5.55 -14.42 2.01
C VAL A 303 -4.71 -14.22 3.27
N SER A 304 -4.77 -15.17 4.19
CA SER A 304 -4.08 -15.14 5.47
C SER A 304 -3.15 -16.33 5.65
N ASP A 305 -2.09 -16.16 6.42
CA ASP A 305 -1.21 -17.26 6.80
C ASP A 305 -1.79 -18.17 7.89
N CYS A 306 -2.46 -17.62 8.91
CA CYS A 306 -2.97 -18.41 10.03
C CYS A 306 -4.34 -17.99 10.55
N GLN A 307 -4.94 -18.86 11.38
CA GLN A 307 -6.26 -18.66 11.96
C GLN A 307 -6.33 -17.45 12.91
N SER A 308 -5.20 -17.02 13.47
CA SER A 308 -5.15 -15.86 14.37
C SER A 308 -5.64 -14.55 13.72
N ILE A 309 -5.83 -14.53 12.39
CA ILE A 309 -6.48 -13.42 11.68
C ILE A 309 -7.90 -13.15 12.16
N ASP A 310 -8.58 -14.12 12.78
CA ASP A 310 -9.91 -13.90 13.37
C ASP A 310 -9.92 -12.74 14.37
N SER A 311 -8.83 -12.56 15.12
CA SER A 311 -8.67 -11.42 16.03
C SER A 311 -8.54 -10.08 15.30
N LEU A 312 -7.86 -10.08 14.15
CA LEU A 312 -7.68 -8.90 13.29
C LEU A 312 -8.97 -8.55 12.53
N ASN A 313 -9.73 -9.57 12.14
CA ASN A 313 -10.97 -9.46 11.35
C ASN A 313 -12.02 -8.59 12.03
N VAL A 314 -12.06 -8.58 13.36
CA VAL A 314 -12.95 -7.73 14.17
C VAL A 314 -12.79 -6.24 13.83
N GLN A 315 -11.57 -5.80 13.48
CA GLN A 315 -11.31 -4.41 13.06
C GLN A 315 -11.17 -4.28 11.54
N LEU A 316 -10.55 -5.27 10.89
CA LEU A 316 -10.26 -5.24 9.45
C LEU A 316 -11.53 -5.18 8.60
N TYR A 317 -12.57 -5.97 8.92
CA TYR A 317 -13.81 -5.96 8.14
C TYR A 317 -14.61 -4.65 8.30
N PRO A 318 -14.90 -4.15 9.52
CA PRO A 318 -15.59 -2.87 9.68
C PRO A 318 -14.84 -1.69 9.07
N MET A 319 -13.51 -1.65 9.21
CA MET A 319 -12.68 -0.61 8.60
C MET A 319 -12.66 -0.73 7.08
N GLY A 320 -12.46 -1.94 6.55
CA GLY A 320 -12.55 -2.19 5.11
C GLY A 320 -13.88 -1.70 4.56
N HIS A 321 -15.00 -2.04 5.21
CA HIS A 321 -16.34 -1.64 4.79
C HIS A 321 -16.57 -0.13 4.84
N SER A 322 -16.11 0.55 5.90
CA SER A 322 -16.21 2.02 6.00
C SER A 322 -15.44 2.76 4.91
N TYR A 323 -14.36 2.14 4.40
CA TYR A 323 -13.60 2.65 3.26
C TYR A 323 -14.08 2.14 1.89
N GLY A 324 -15.10 1.29 1.83
CA GLY A 324 -15.75 0.81 0.60
C GLY A 324 -15.41 -0.62 0.14
N ALA A 325 -14.77 -1.43 0.98
CA ALA A 325 -14.51 -2.85 0.68
C ALA A 325 -15.75 -3.72 0.93
N HIS A 326 -15.91 -4.76 0.11
CA HIS A 326 -17.09 -5.64 0.10
C HIS A 326 -16.70 -7.12 0.30
N TRP A 327 -15.83 -7.40 1.27
CA TRP A 327 -15.39 -8.76 1.54
C TRP A 327 -16.45 -9.60 2.24
N GLN A 328 -16.46 -10.89 1.92
CA GLN A 328 -17.26 -11.89 2.62
C GLN A 328 -16.33 -12.85 3.36
N VAL A 329 -16.70 -13.22 4.58
CA VAL A 329 -15.91 -14.12 5.44
C VAL A 329 -15.65 -15.46 4.74
N ASP A 330 -16.66 -15.98 4.05
CA ASP A 330 -16.60 -17.26 3.33
C ASP A 330 -15.60 -17.28 2.17
N ASN A 331 -15.23 -16.11 1.64
CA ASN A 331 -14.27 -15.99 0.55
C ASN A 331 -12.82 -15.91 1.04
N SER A 332 -12.60 -15.80 2.36
CA SER A 332 -11.26 -15.74 2.93
C SER A 332 -10.52 -17.07 2.78
N VAL A 333 -9.23 -17.00 2.47
CA VAL A 333 -8.35 -18.16 2.33
C VAL A 333 -7.34 -18.14 3.45
N ILE A 334 -7.46 -19.08 4.39
CA ILE A 334 -6.51 -19.23 5.50
C ILE A 334 -5.59 -20.40 5.18
N LEU A 335 -4.29 -20.14 5.03
CA LEU A 335 -3.33 -21.15 4.60
C LEU A 335 -3.18 -22.29 5.60
N GLU A 336 -3.19 -22.01 6.90
CA GLU A 336 -3.06 -23.03 7.95
C GLU A 336 -4.09 -24.18 7.80
N LYS A 337 -5.28 -23.89 7.26
CA LYS A 337 -6.29 -24.92 6.93
C LYS A 337 -5.75 -26.02 6.02
N TYR A 338 -4.81 -25.67 5.12
CA TYR A 338 -4.29 -26.54 4.08
C TYR A 338 -2.85 -26.98 4.36
N MET A 339 -1.99 -26.11 4.89
CA MET A 339 -0.58 -26.43 5.11
C MET A 339 -0.28 -26.93 6.54
N GLY A 340 -1.23 -26.84 7.47
CA GLY A 340 -0.98 -27.08 8.89
C GLY A 340 -0.36 -25.88 9.60
N ILE A 341 0.18 -26.09 10.81
CA ILE A 341 0.71 -25.04 11.68
C ILE A 341 1.69 -24.14 10.90
N PRO A 342 1.47 -22.81 10.86
CA PRO A 342 2.36 -21.88 10.17
C PRO A 342 3.74 -21.84 10.83
N GLY A 343 4.80 -21.84 10.02
CA GLY A 343 6.17 -21.57 10.51
C GLY A 343 6.57 -20.11 10.36
N PRO A 344 7.81 -19.74 10.72
CA PRO A 344 8.26 -18.35 10.85
C PRO A 344 8.24 -17.54 9.55
N PHE A 345 8.13 -18.20 8.39
CA PHE A 345 8.11 -17.56 7.08
C PHE A 345 6.76 -17.72 6.37
N SER A 346 5.70 -18.07 7.10
CA SER A 346 4.34 -18.23 6.55
C SER A 346 3.83 -16.97 5.84
N GLY A 347 4.28 -15.78 6.24
CA GLY A 347 3.99 -14.54 5.52
C GLY A 347 4.45 -14.59 4.07
N TRP A 348 5.66 -15.09 3.78
CA TRP A 348 6.09 -15.27 2.39
C TRP A 348 5.29 -16.32 1.65
N LEU A 349 4.94 -17.42 2.32
CA LEU A 349 4.07 -18.45 1.72
C LEU A 349 2.69 -17.86 1.37
N CYS A 350 2.15 -17.00 2.24
CA CYS A 350 0.92 -16.23 2.03
C CYS A 350 1.03 -15.31 0.81
N ALA A 351 2.09 -14.51 0.71
CA ALA A 351 2.34 -13.66 -0.45
C ALA A 351 2.43 -14.48 -1.76
N GLY A 352 3.06 -15.66 -1.70
CA GLY A 352 3.21 -16.56 -2.85
C GLY A 352 1.88 -17.17 -3.30
N VAL A 353 1.09 -17.69 -2.36
CA VAL A 353 -0.24 -18.23 -2.68
C VAL A 353 -1.16 -17.12 -3.20
N ALA A 354 -1.15 -15.94 -2.59
CA ALA A 354 -1.90 -14.80 -3.09
C ALA A 354 -1.45 -14.37 -4.51
N SER A 355 -0.15 -14.47 -4.82
CA SER A 355 0.40 -14.20 -6.16
C SER A 355 -0.10 -15.22 -7.18
N ASP A 356 -0.06 -16.51 -6.84
CA ASP A 356 -0.54 -17.58 -7.70
C ASP A 356 -2.07 -17.49 -7.88
N MET A 357 -2.82 -17.06 -6.85
CA MET A 357 -4.25 -16.77 -6.95
C MET A 357 -4.56 -15.59 -7.87
N ALA A 358 -3.82 -14.48 -7.72
CA ALA A 358 -3.97 -13.32 -8.59
C ALA A 358 -3.71 -13.67 -10.06
N GLN A 359 -2.71 -14.52 -10.32
CA GLN A 359 -2.44 -15.03 -11.66
C GLN A 359 -3.55 -15.98 -12.16
N HIS A 360 -3.98 -16.94 -11.34
CA HIS A 360 -4.91 -17.99 -11.76
C HIS A 360 -6.33 -17.46 -12.02
N TYR A 361 -6.82 -16.58 -11.14
CA TYR A 361 -8.19 -16.04 -11.23
C TYR A 361 -8.27 -14.69 -11.92
N THR A 362 -7.13 -14.03 -12.20
CA THR A 362 -7.09 -12.65 -12.72
C THR A 362 -7.85 -11.66 -11.81
N ASP A 363 -7.82 -11.91 -10.51
CA ASP A 363 -8.49 -11.12 -9.48
C ASP A 363 -7.47 -10.50 -8.51
N SER A 364 -7.90 -9.48 -7.78
CA SER A 364 -7.06 -8.81 -6.77
C SER A 364 -7.32 -9.39 -5.37
N TYR A 365 -6.26 -9.55 -4.58
CA TYR A 365 -6.31 -10.16 -3.25
C TYR A 365 -5.62 -9.30 -2.21
N LEU A 366 -6.10 -9.36 -0.96
CA LEU A 366 -5.43 -8.77 0.18
C LEU A 366 -4.66 -9.85 0.92
N ALA A 367 -3.33 -9.84 0.84
CA ALA A 367 -2.47 -10.73 1.61
C ALA A 367 -2.21 -10.13 2.99
N VAL A 368 -2.55 -10.87 4.04
CA VAL A 368 -2.37 -10.47 5.44
C VAL A 368 -1.56 -11.55 6.14
N SER A 369 -0.48 -11.16 6.80
CA SER A 369 0.23 -12.03 7.74
C SER A 369 0.01 -11.50 9.14
N VAL A 370 -0.32 -12.40 10.08
CA VAL A 370 -0.62 -12.03 11.47
C VAL A 370 0.36 -12.62 12.48
N GLN A 371 1.48 -13.16 11.98
CA GLN A 371 2.62 -13.60 12.79
C GLN A 371 3.10 -12.47 13.71
N ASP A 372 3.40 -12.81 14.97
CA ASP A 372 3.65 -11.81 16.02
C ASP A 372 4.82 -10.86 15.72
N GLU A 373 5.90 -11.35 15.11
CA GLU A 373 7.08 -10.53 14.79
C GLU A 373 7.06 -9.94 13.37
N GLN A 374 6.16 -10.40 12.50
CA GLN A 374 6.22 -10.15 11.06
C GLN A 374 4.86 -9.83 10.45
N SER A 375 3.94 -9.27 11.24
CA SER A 375 2.62 -8.90 10.76
C SER A 375 2.69 -7.84 9.68
N TYR A 376 1.98 -8.07 8.58
CA TYR A 376 1.89 -7.12 7.48
C TYR A 376 0.58 -7.27 6.72
N ILE A 377 0.25 -6.23 5.97
CA ILE A 377 -0.86 -6.18 5.02
C ILE A 377 -0.34 -5.72 3.65
N CYS A 378 -0.83 -6.34 2.59
CA CYS A 378 -0.37 -6.07 1.24
C CYS A 378 -1.47 -6.33 0.21
N THR A 379 -1.63 -5.45 -0.77
CA THR A 379 -2.48 -5.71 -1.93
C THR A 379 -1.70 -6.45 -3.01
N VAL A 380 -2.30 -7.52 -3.55
CA VAL A 380 -1.79 -8.27 -4.70
C VAL A 380 -2.74 -8.04 -5.86
N LEU A 381 -2.24 -7.47 -6.95
CA LEU A 381 -3.00 -7.20 -8.16
C LEU A 381 -2.63 -8.20 -9.26
N PRO A 382 -3.57 -8.62 -10.12
CA PRO A 382 -3.25 -9.41 -11.29
C PRO A 382 -2.35 -8.62 -12.25
N TRP A 383 -1.62 -9.34 -13.10
CA TRP A 383 -0.85 -8.69 -14.16
C TRP A 383 -1.77 -8.05 -15.21
N SER A 384 -1.41 -6.86 -15.67
CA SER A 384 -2.13 -6.14 -16.72
C SER A 384 -1.12 -5.42 -17.62
N GLU A 385 -1.21 -5.66 -18.94
CA GLU A 385 -0.34 -4.99 -19.93
C GLU A 385 -0.74 -3.51 -20.11
N ASN A 386 -2.04 -3.22 -20.02
CA ASN A 386 -2.63 -1.89 -20.30
C ASN A 386 -2.23 -0.79 -19.31
N GLU A 387 -1.65 -1.14 -18.16
CA GLU A 387 -1.27 -0.16 -17.13
C GLU A 387 0.10 0.47 -17.40
N TYR A 388 0.91 -0.17 -18.24
CA TYR A 388 2.24 0.32 -18.64
C TYR A 388 2.23 1.08 -19.98
N ASP A 389 1.11 1.06 -20.71
CA ASP A 389 0.89 1.79 -21.97
C ASP A 389 0.45 3.25 -21.77
N LYS A 390 0.22 3.69 -20.52
CA LYS A 390 0.02 5.12 -20.25
C LYS A 390 1.38 5.77 -20.00
N PRO A 391 1.91 6.57 -20.94
CA PRO A 391 3.02 7.45 -20.61
C PRO A 391 2.57 8.30 -19.43
N SER A 392 3.42 8.40 -18.41
CA SER A 392 3.28 9.39 -17.35
C SER A 392 3.14 10.74 -18.05
N VAL A 393 1.93 11.28 -18.05
CA VAL A 393 1.66 12.61 -18.58
C VAL A 393 2.54 13.57 -17.77
N ALA A 394 3.37 14.29 -18.52
CA ALA A 394 4.37 15.23 -18.04
C ALA A 394 3.80 16.34 -17.16
#